data_AF-A0A3N6G5V8-F1
#
_entry.id   AF-A0A3N6G5V8-F1
#
_cell.length_a   1.000
_cell.length_b   1.000
_cell.length_c   1.000
_cell.angle_alpha   90.00
_cell.angle_beta   90.00
_cell.angle_gamma   90.00
#
_symmetry.space_group_name_H-M   'P 1'
#
loop_
_entity.id
_entity.type
_entity.pdbx_description
1 polymer ?
#
loop_
_entity_poly.entity_id
_entity_poly.type
_entity_poly.pdbx_seq_one_letter_code
_entity_poly.pdbx_strand_id
1 'polypeptide(L)'
;MALFNHAVTWLRKNRVLLPGVSVLARQVSEARTVAERRLYEAVARVAHRADPQLAPALADLLVVPEGKRVSELERLRTPPTKSTGTAMVRAMERVEEISAFALGRVNLSRVPVNRLSTLARYGQLSKAQTIERAPEPRRTALLTAVVRQLEAHAVDDALDLFAVLMAQAYPEAVEAAHADFADLREADDIPHPRRTRIRRPDDPLTPEEAADRDRFHAQILQTRETE
;
A
#
# COMPACT_ATOMS: atom_id res chain seq x y z
N MET A 1 -4.56 -1.90 -28.51
CA MET A 1 -4.87 -2.93 -29.53
C MET A 1 -5.98 -3.89 -29.11
N ALA A 2 -5.99 -4.44 -27.88
CA ALA A 2 -7.01 -5.42 -27.47
C ALA A 2 -8.48 -4.95 -27.63
N LEU A 3 -8.84 -3.75 -27.15
CA LEU A 3 -10.21 -3.22 -27.30
C LEU A 3 -10.61 -2.97 -28.76
N PHE A 4 -9.66 -2.52 -29.58
CA PHE A 4 -9.89 -2.29 -31.01
C PHE A 4 -10.18 -3.61 -31.73
N ASN A 5 -9.34 -4.62 -31.51
CA ASN A 5 -9.52 -5.95 -32.10
C ASN A 5 -10.82 -6.61 -31.62
N HIS A 6 -11.18 -6.42 -30.34
CA HIS A 6 -12.45 -6.88 -29.81
C HIS A 6 -13.63 -6.18 -30.50
N ALA A 7 -13.57 -4.87 -30.71
CA ALA A 7 -14.60 -4.12 -31.42
C ALA A 7 -14.76 -4.58 -32.87
N VAL A 8 -13.65 -4.78 -33.61
CA VAL A 8 -13.65 -5.34 -34.97
C VAL A 8 -14.33 -6.72 -34.98
N THR A 9 -13.97 -7.59 -34.03
CA THR A 9 -14.53 -8.94 -33.91
C THR A 9 -16.03 -8.89 -33.63
N TRP A 10 -16.47 -8.00 -32.72
CA TRP A 10 -17.87 -7.79 -32.40
C TRP A 10 -18.66 -7.28 -33.61
N LEU A 11 -18.15 -6.29 -34.35
CA LEU A 11 -18.82 -5.75 -35.54
C LEU A 11 -18.99 -6.82 -36.62
N ARG A 12 -17.94 -7.61 -36.88
CA ARG A 12 -18.01 -8.74 -37.83
C ARG A 12 -19.02 -9.78 -37.40
N LYS A 13 -19.03 -10.18 -36.12
CA LYS A 13 -19.97 -11.17 -35.57
C LYS A 13 -21.42 -10.69 -35.69
N ASN A 14 -21.66 -9.39 -35.55
CA ASN A 14 -22.99 -8.78 -35.66
C ASN A 14 -23.33 -8.29 -37.08
N ARG A 15 -22.52 -8.64 -38.10
CA ARG A 15 -22.71 -8.26 -39.51
C ARG A 15 -22.86 -6.74 -39.74
N VAL A 16 -22.18 -5.93 -38.92
CA VAL A 16 -22.13 -4.47 -39.08
C VAL A 16 -20.98 -4.10 -40.02
N LEU A 17 -21.23 -3.20 -40.98
CA LEU A 17 -20.19 -2.69 -41.88
C LEU A 17 -19.08 -2.02 -41.06
N LEU A 18 -17.83 -2.41 -41.31
CA LEU A 18 -16.69 -1.86 -40.59
C LEU A 18 -16.46 -0.40 -40.97
N PRO A 19 -16.49 0.54 -40.01
CA PRO A 19 -16.09 1.91 -40.28
C PRO A 19 -14.58 1.98 -40.54
N GLY A 20 -14.13 3.10 -41.13
CA GLY A 20 -12.71 3.34 -41.33
C GLY A 20 -11.91 3.23 -40.01
N VAL A 21 -10.66 2.78 -40.10
CA VAL A 21 -9.79 2.50 -38.94
C VAL A 21 -9.70 3.68 -37.98
N SER A 22 -9.59 4.90 -38.52
CA SER A 22 -9.54 6.15 -37.74
C SER A 22 -10.83 6.40 -36.96
N VAL A 23 -11.99 6.14 -37.58
CA VAL A 23 -13.31 6.29 -36.94
C VAL A 23 -13.47 5.30 -35.80
N LEU A 24 -13.13 4.03 -36.02
CA LEU A 24 -13.20 3.01 -34.99
C LEU A 24 -12.23 3.31 -33.83
N ALA A 25 -11.01 3.75 -34.13
CA ALA A 25 -10.03 4.12 -33.12
C ALA A 25 -10.52 5.28 -32.25
N ARG A 26 -11.16 6.29 -32.85
CA ARG A 26 -11.79 7.41 -32.13
C ARG A 26 -12.90 6.91 -31.21
N GLN A 27 -13.82 6.09 -31.70
CA GLN A 27 -14.91 5.52 -30.89
C GLN A 27 -14.41 4.68 -29.71
N VAL A 28 -13.38 3.86 -29.93
CA VAL A 28 -12.75 3.08 -28.85
C VAL A 28 -12.11 4.01 -27.81
N SER A 29 -11.46 5.09 -28.24
CA SER A 29 -10.87 6.09 -27.34
C SER A 29 -11.94 6.82 -26.51
N GLU A 30 -13.06 7.20 -27.14
CA GLU A 30 -14.20 7.83 -26.47
C GLU A 30 -14.82 6.87 -25.43
N ALA A 31 -15.06 5.61 -25.81
CA ALA A 31 -15.59 4.60 -24.91
C ALA A 31 -14.65 4.36 -23.72
N ARG A 32 -13.34 4.34 -23.94
CA ARG A 32 -12.34 4.25 -22.87
C ARG A 32 -12.41 5.45 -21.94
N THR A 33 -12.47 6.67 -22.48
CA THR A 33 -12.58 7.91 -21.70
C THR A 33 -13.84 7.90 -20.83
N VAL A 34 -14.98 7.47 -21.37
CA VAL A 34 -16.24 7.34 -20.62
C VAL A 34 -16.11 6.30 -19.51
N ALA A 35 -15.50 5.14 -19.78
CA ALA A 35 -15.28 4.10 -18.79
C ALA A 35 -14.34 4.57 -17.65
N GLU A 36 -13.28 5.32 -17.99
CA GLU A 36 -12.36 5.91 -17.01
C GLU A 36 -13.06 6.94 -16.12
N ARG A 37 -13.89 7.81 -16.70
CA ARG A 37 -14.69 8.76 -15.93
C ARG A 37 -15.61 8.04 -14.93
N ARG A 38 -16.33 7.01 -15.38
CA ARG A 38 -17.20 6.19 -14.51
C ARG A 38 -16.44 5.52 -13.37
N LEU A 39 -15.22 5.05 -13.63
CA LEU A 39 -14.33 4.49 -12.61
C LEU A 39 -14.00 5.55 -11.55
N TYR A 40 -13.58 6.74 -11.96
CA TYR A 40 -13.23 7.82 -11.02
C TYR A 40 -14.43 8.26 -10.19
N GLU A 41 -15.59 8.43 -10.82
CA GLU A 41 -16.85 8.74 -10.14
C GLU A 41 -17.23 7.65 -9.13
N ALA A 42 -17.05 6.37 -9.48
CA ALA A 42 -17.35 5.26 -8.57
C ALA A 42 -16.45 5.28 -7.34
N VAL A 43 -15.14 5.46 -7.52
CA VAL A 43 -14.19 5.54 -6.39
C VAL A 43 -14.48 6.76 -5.53
N ALA A 44 -14.60 7.95 -6.11
CA ALA A 44 -14.87 9.18 -5.37
C ALA A 44 -16.20 9.12 -4.61
N ARG A 45 -17.24 8.54 -5.20
CA ARG A 45 -18.55 8.36 -4.53
C ARG A 45 -18.48 7.37 -3.36
N VAL A 46 -17.69 6.30 -3.49
CA VAL A 46 -17.49 5.37 -2.36
C VAL A 46 -16.67 6.06 -1.26
N ALA A 47 -15.57 6.74 -1.61
CA ALA A 47 -14.74 7.49 -0.65
C ALA A 47 -15.57 8.52 0.11
N HIS A 48 -16.35 9.34 -0.58
CA HIS A 48 -17.22 10.35 0.02
C HIS A 48 -18.29 9.76 0.94
N ARG A 49 -18.90 8.63 0.55
CA ARG A 49 -19.88 7.94 1.41
C ARG A 49 -19.26 7.32 2.66
N ALA A 50 -18.00 6.92 2.57
CA ALA A 50 -17.27 6.34 3.68
C ALA A 50 -16.87 7.43 4.68
N ASP A 51 -16.43 8.59 4.16
CA ASP A 51 -16.16 9.80 4.93
C ASP A 51 -16.10 11.04 4.02
N PRO A 52 -16.97 12.04 4.23
CA PRO A 52 -16.94 13.29 3.48
C PRO A 52 -15.63 14.08 3.62
N GLN A 53 -14.91 13.94 4.74
CA GLN A 53 -13.63 14.61 5.01
C GLN A 53 -12.43 13.89 4.40
N LEU A 54 -12.60 12.66 3.88
CA LEU A 54 -11.50 11.91 3.31
C LEU A 54 -10.93 12.57 2.05
N ALA A 55 -11.76 13.10 1.17
CA ALA A 55 -11.30 13.77 -0.04
C ALA A 55 -10.42 15.01 0.25
N PRO A 56 -10.82 15.97 1.12
CA PRO A 56 -9.94 17.07 1.49
C PRO A 56 -8.69 16.61 2.25
N ALA A 57 -8.81 15.69 3.22
CA ALA A 57 -7.66 15.18 3.97
C ALA A 57 -6.61 14.51 3.05
N LEU A 58 -7.06 13.78 2.02
CA LEU A 58 -6.17 13.20 1.01
C LEU A 58 -5.55 14.28 0.12
N ALA A 59 -6.28 15.36 -0.18
CA ALA A 59 -5.76 16.46 -0.99
C ALA A 59 -4.69 17.26 -0.24
N ASP A 60 -4.81 17.38 1.08
CA ASP A 60 -3.80 18.03 1.94
C ASP A 60 -2.43 17.34 1.86
N LEU A 61 -2.39 16.04 1.54
CA LEU A 61 -1.13 15.33 1.31
C LEU A 61 -0.31 15.88 0.13
N LEU A 62 -0.95 16.60 -0.80
CA LEU A 62 -0.29 17.19 -1.95
C LEU A 62 0.40 18.52 -1.62
N VAL A 63 0.04 19.14 -0.48
CA VAL A 63 0.58 20.42 -0.06
C VAL A 63 2.01 20.23 0.48
N VAL A 64 2.88 21.18 0.16
CA VAL A 64 4.22 21.28 0.76
C VAL A 64 4.11 22.19 1.98
N PRO A 65 4.33 21.69 3.21
CA PRO A 65 4.29 22.52 4.40
C PRO A 65 5.36 23.62 4.37
N GLU A 66 5.11 24.73 5.08
CA GLU A 66 6.07 25.82 5.19
C GLU A 66 7.41 25.32 5.79
N GLY A 67 8.52 25.71 5.16
CA GLY A 67 9.86 25.27 5.56
C GLY A 67 10.23 23.83 5.14
N LYS A 68 9.35 23.09 4.46
CA LYS A 68 9.65 21.77 3.90
C LYS A 68 9.92 21.84 2.39
N ARG A 69 10.65 20.84 1.88
CA ARG A 69 11.00 20.73 0.44
C ARG A 69 10.13 19.74 -0.32
N VAL A 70 9.42 18.87 0.39
CA VAL A 70 8.63 17.77 -0.16
C VAL A 70 7.23 17.82 0.45
N SER A 71 6.23 17.35 -0.30
CA SER A 71 4.87 17.25 0.22
C SER A 71 4.75 16.09 1.21
N GLU A 72 3.67 16.09 1.98
CA GLU A 72 3.39 15.00 2.92
C GLU A 72 3.25 13.65 2.19
N LEU A 73 2.65 13.64 1.00
CA LEU A 73 2.59 12.45 0.15
C LEU A 73 3.98 11.89 -0.18
N GLU A 74 4.93 12.75 -0.55
CA GLU A 74 6.30 12.31 -0.87
C GLU A 74 7.07 11.86 0.38
N ARG A 75 6.78 12.45 1.55
CA ARG A 75 7.30 11.95 2.84
C ARG A 75 6.79 10.55 3.11
N LEU A 76 5.47 10.33 3.01
CA LEU A 76 4.84 9.03 3.28
C LEU A 76 5.23 7.94 2.27
N ARG A 77 5.67 8.32 1.07
CA ARG A 77 6.23 7.40 0.07
C ARG A 77 7.63 6.90 0.40
N THR A 78 8.37 7.60 1.24
CA THR A 78 9.77 7.28 1.48
C THR A 78 9.87 6.19 2.57
N PRO A 79 10.35 4.98 2.25
CA PRO A 79 10.53 3.93 3.24
C PRO A 79 11.71 4.24 4.17
N PRO A 80 11.76 3.62 5.37
CA PRO A 80 12.94 3.67 6.23
C PRO A 80 14.14 3.02 5.52
N THR A 81 15.31 3.65 5.58
CA THR A 81 16.52 3.17 4.88
C THR A 81 17.56 2.52 5.78
N LYS A 82 17.52 2.78 7.10
CA LYS A 82 18.46 2.21 8.08
C LYS A 82 17.82 1.00 8.77
N SER A 83 18.58 -0.05 9.03
CA SER A 83 18.16 -1.19 9.86
C SER A 83 18.46 -0.94 11.34
N THR A 84 17.77 0.03 11.96
CA THR A 84 17.96 0.35 13.39
C THR A 84 16.63 0.37 14.13
N GLY A 85 16.65 0.19 15.45
CA GLY A 85 15.44 0.30 16.27
C GLY A 85 14.74 1.67 16.14
N THR A 86 15.50 2.76 15.96
CA THR A 86 14.91 4.08 15.69
C THR A 86 14.21 4.13 14.32
N ALA A 87 14.74 3.44 13.30
CA ALA A 87 14.07 3.31 12.02
C ALA A 87 12.79 2.47 12.11
N MET A 88 12.76 1.46 12.99
CA MET A 88 11.55 0.67 13.26
C MET A 88 10.44 1.53 13.87
N VAL A 89 10.76 2.38 14.85
CA VAL A 89 9.79 3.33 15.42
C VAL A 89 9.21 4.23 14.32
N ARG A 90 10.07 4.80 13.46
CA ARG A 90 9.62 5.64 12.33
C ARG A 90 8.77 4.86 11.31
N ALA A 91 9.08 3.58 11.08
CA ALA A 91 8.27 2.73 10.22
C ALA A 91 6.86 2.53 10.78
N MET A 92 6.75 2.29 12.09
CA MET A 92 5.47 2.15 12.78
C MET A 92 4.67 3.47 12.82
N GLU A 93 5.32 4.60 13.12
CA GLU A 93 4.70 5.94 13.04
C GLU A 93 4.13 6.20 11.64
N ARG A 94 4.88 5.86 10.59
CA ARG A 94 4.42 5.96 9.20
C ARG A 94 3.21 5.06 8.92
N VAL A 95 3.20 3.82 9.44
CA VAL A 95 2.03 2.93 9.31
C VAL A 95 0.81 3.53 10.01
N GLU A 96 0.98 4.09 11.21
CA GLU A 96 -0.09 4.74 11.96
C GLU A 96 -0.64 5.96 11.21
N GLU A 97 0.23 6.85 10.73
CA GLU A 97 -0.15 8.04 9.94
C GLU A 97 -0.96 7.65 8.69
N ILE A 98 -0.54 6.62 7.95
CA ILE A 98 -1.25 6.17 6.74
C ILE A 98 -2.56 5.45 7.10
N SER A 99 -2.57 4.67 8.18
CA SER A 99 -3.77 3.95 8.64
C SER A 99 -4.85 4.89 9.18
N ALA A 100 -4.48 6.10 9.62
CA ALA A 100 -5.42 7.12 10.09
C ALA A 100 -6.44 7.56 9.03
N PHE A 101 -6.12 7.44 7.73
CA PHE A 101 -7.08 7.67 6.64
C PHE A 101 -8.21 6.61 6.60
N ALA A 102 -8.00 5.48 7.30
CA ALA A 102 -8.94 4.39 7.47
C ALA A 102 -9.53 3.89 6.14
N LEU A 103 -8.69 3.76 5.10
CA LEU A 103 -9.16 3.41 3.76
C LEU A 103 -9.78 2.01 3.66
N GLY A 104 -9.60 1.16 4.68
CA GLY A 104 -10.33 -0.11 4.83
C GLY A 104 -11.85 0.05 4.85
N ARG A 105 -12.39 1.21 5.28
CA ARG A 105 -13.84 1.50 5.26
C ARG A 105 -14.36 1.86 3.85
N VAL A 106 -13.47 2.19 2.92
CA VAL A 106 -13.82 2.52 1.53
C VAL A 106 -14.07 1.22 0.78
N ASN A 107 -15.35 0.85 0.61
CA ASN A 107 -15.72 -0.39 -0.08
C ASN A 107 -15.51 -0.31 -1.60
N LEU A 108 -14.29 -0.65 -2.04
CA LEU A 108 -13.88 -0.66 -3.45
C LEU A 108 -14.19 -1.98 -4.16
N SER A 109 -14.97 -2.90 -3.57
CA SER A 109 -15.24 -4.23 -4.15
C SER A 109 -15.94 -4.19 -5.52
N ARG A 110 -16.62 -3.09 -5.85
CA ARG A 110 -17.27 -2.87 -7.15
C ARG A 110 -16.33 -2.33 -8.23
N VAL A 111 -15.11 -1.95 -7.85
CA VAL A 111 -14.09 -1.44 -8.75
C VAL A 111 -13.14 -2.57 -9.10
N PRO A 112 -12.87 -2.84 -10.39
CA PRO A 112 -11.94 -3.89 -10.78
C PRO A 112 -10.54 -3.66 -10.18
N VAL A 113 -10.01 -4.67 -9.47
CA VAL A 113 -8.72 -4.60 -8.76
C VAL A 113 -7.59 -4.16 -9.70
N ASN A 114 -7.53 -4.72 -10.92
CA ASN A 114 -6.51 -4.35 -11.92
C ASN A 114 -6.57 -2.87 -12.33
N ARG A 115 -7.76 -2.26 -12.31
CA ARG A 115 -7.91 -0.82 -12.64
C ARG A 115 -7.49 0.04 -11.47
N LEU A 116 -7.81 -0.38 -10.24
CA LEU A 116 -7.37 0.30 -9.04
C LEU A 116 -5.84 0.24 -8.89
N SER A 117 -5.22 -0.92 -9.12
CA SER A 117 -3.77 -1.07 -9.06
C SER A 117 -3.05 -0.28 -10.15
N THR A 118 -3.60 -0.24 -11.38
CA THR A 118 -3.09 0.64 -12.44
C THR A 118 -3.16 2.10 -12.04
N LEU A 119 -4.26 2.52 -11.39
CA LEU A 119 -4.46 3.89 -10.94
C LEU A 119 -3.48 4.25 -9.82
N ALA A 120 -3.32 3.36 -8.85
CA ALA A 120 -2.37 3.51 -7.76
C ALA A 120 -0.94 3.62 -8.29
N ARG A 121 -0.52 2.70 -9.17
CA ARG A 121 0.80 2.72 -9.82
C ARG A 121 1.06 4.00 -10.60
N TYR A 122 0.10 4.47 -11.39
CA TYR A 122 0.22 5.76 -12.09
C TYR A 122 0.41 6.90 -11.09
N GLY A 123 -0.38 6.92 -10.02
CA GLY A 123 -0.26 7.92 -8.97
C GLY A 123 1.09 7.86 -8.26
N GLN A 124 1.60 6.66 -7.90
CA GLN A 124 2.90 6.47 -7.25
C GLN A 124 4.07 7.02 -8.08
N LEU A 125 4.01 6.87 -9.41
CA LEU A 125 5.02 7.41 -10.31
C LEU A 125 4.84 8.90 -10.62
N SER A 126 3.72 9.49 -10.22
CA SER A 126 3.40 10.90 -10.47
C SER A 126 3.82 11.76 -9.29
N LYS A 127 4.41 12.92 -9.59
CA LYS A 127 4.70 13.97 -8.60
C LYS A 127 3.39 14.51 -8.01
N ALA A 128 3.43 14.96 -6.76
CA ALA A 128 2.29 15.60 -6.10
C ALA A 128 1.59 16.67 -6.97
N GLN A 129 2.34 17.57 -7.60
CA GLN A 129 1.82 18.62 -8.50
C GLN A 129 1.06 18.06 -9.72
N THR A 130 1.46 16.90 -10.24
CA THR A 130 0.76 16.25 -11.36
C THR A 130 -0.59 15.70 -10.92
N ILE A 131 -0.66 15.16 -9.70
CA ILE A 131 -1.90 14.67 -9.10
C ILE A 131 -2.83 15.84 -8.76
N GLU A 132 -2.27 16.93 -8.23
CA GLU A 132 -2.99 18.16 -7.86
C GLU A 132 -3.75 18.77 -9.04
N ARG A 133 -3.12 18.81 -10.22
CA ARG A 133 -3.69 19.32 -11.48
C ARG A 133 -4.77 18.42 -12.07
N ALA A 134 -4.95 17.19 -11.58
CA ALA A 134 -6.01 16.33 -12.07
C ALA A 134 -7.38 16.91 -11.68
N PRO A 135 -8.36 16.98 -12.60
CA PRO A 135 -9.69 17.47 -12.27
C PRO A 135 -10.42 16.47 -11.35
N GLU A 136 -11.34 16.95 -10.53
CA GLU A 136 -12.27 16.05 -9.85
C GLU A 136 -13.21 15.38 -10.86
N PRO A 137 -13.62 14.12 -10.65
CA PRO A 137 -13.34 13.24 -9.50
C PRO A 137 -12.04 12.42 -9.61
N ARG A 138 -11.23 12.66 -10.65
CA ARG A 138 -10.03 11.85 -10.93
C ARG A 138 -8.98 12.00 -9.84
N ARG A 139 -8.79 13.21 -9.30
CA ARG A 139 -7.82 13.47 -8.24
C ARG A 139 -8.14 12.70 -6.96
N THR A 140 -9.38 12.75 -6.48
CA THR A 140 -9.84 11.95 -5.33
C THR A 140 -9.61 10.46 -5.57
N ALA A 141 -9.97 9.96 -6.77
CA ALA A 141 -9.78 8.55 -7.10
C ALA A 141 -8.30 8.13 -7.13
N LEU A 142 -7.43 8.98 -7.67
CA LEU A 142 -5.98 8.78 -7.68
C LEU A 142 -5.41 8.70 -6.27
N LEU A 143 -5.71 9.70 -5.44
CA LEU A 143 -5.22 9.76 -4.06
C LEU A 143 -5.72 8.57 -3.24
N THR A 144 -7.00 8.22 -3.37
CA THR A 144 -7.57 7.04 -2.71
C THR A 144 -6.81 5.77 -3.09
N ALA A 145 -6.52 5.57 -4.38
CA ALA A 145 -5.80 4.40 -4.86
C ALA A 145 -4.33 4.39 -4.39
N VAL A 146 -3.66 5.54 -4.43
CA VAL A 146 -2.26 5.71 -3.99
C VAL A 146 -2.12 5.42 -2.51
N VAL A 147 -2.94 6.05 -1.66
CA VAL A 147 -2.83 5.90 -0.21
C VAL A 147 -3.23 4.48 0.22
N ARG A 148 -4.20 3.84 -0.45
CA ARG A 148 -4.52 2.43 -0.20
C ARG A 148 -3.35 1.50 -0.51
N GLN A 149 -2.57 1.82 -1.54
CA GLN A 149 -1.35 1.08 -1.84
C GLN A 149 -0.21 1.41 -0.87
N LEU A 150 -0.09 2.67 -0.43
CA LEU A 150 0.90 3.07 0.57
C LEU A 150 0.65 2.39 1.92
N GLU A 151 -0.61 2.17 2.29
CA GLU A 151 -0.98 1.46 3.51
C GLU A 151 -0.41 0.04 3.49
N ALA A 152 -0.61 -0.70 2.39
CA ALA A 152 -0.04 -2.03 2.23
C ALA A 152 1.50 -2.00 2.24
N HIS A 153 2.11 -1.12 1.44
CA HIS A 153 3.57 -1.02 1.38
C HIS A 153 4.20 -0.61 2.72
N ALA A 154 3.58 0.28 3.49
CA ALA A 154 4.12 0.71 4.77
C ALA A 154 4.11 -0.41 5.81
N VAL A 155 3.07 -1.26 5.79
CA VAL A 155 3.01 -2.47 6.61
C VAL A 155 4.09 -3.46 6.18
N ASP A 156 4.22 -3.71 4.87
CA ASP A 156 5.26 -4.59 4.32
C ASP A 156 6.67 -4.09 4.69
N ASP A 157 6.96 -2.80 4.48
CA ASP A 157 8.25 -2.17 4.82
C ASP A 157 8.57 -2.33 6.32
N ALA A 158 7.57 -2.19 7.20
CA ALA A 158 7.74 -2.35 8.64
C ALA A 158 8.00 -3.81 9.04
N LEU A 159 7.31 -4.76 8.40
CA LEU A 159 7.52 -6.19 8.60
C LEU A 159 8.90 -6.64 8.09
N ASP A 160 9.32 -6.16 6.92
CA ASP A 160 10.64 -6.44 6.35
C ASP A 160 11.75 -5.91 7.26
N LEU A 161 11.62 -4.67 7.74
CA LEU A 161 12.58 -4.08 8.69
C LEU A 161 12.61 -4.86 10.01
N PHE A 162 11.44 -5.26 10.53
CA PHE A 162 11.36 -6.08 11.72
C PHE A 162 12.09 -7.42 11.53
N ALA A 163 11.88 -8.10 10.40
CA ALA A 163 12.54 -9.37 10.10
C ALA A 163 14.07 -9.23 10.07
N VAL A 164 14.59 -8.15 9.47
CA VAL A 164 16.04 -7.86 9.47
C VAL A 164 16.56 -7.65 10.90
N LEU A 165 15.85 -6.87 11.72
CA LEU A 165 16.26 -6.62 13.11
C LEU A 165 16.24 -7.90 13.96
N MET A 166 15.23 -8.75 13.76
CA MET A 166 15.14 -10.04 14.45
C MET A 166 16.29 -10.98 14.06
N ALA A 167 16.65 -11.04 12.77
CA ALA A 167 17.77 -11.84 12.31
C ALA A 167 19.13 -11.34 12.87
N GLN A 168 19.28 -10.03 13.07
CA GLN A 168 20.49 -9.44 13.65
C GLN A 168 20.59 -9.68 15.16
N ALA A 169 19.47 -9.58 15.88
CA ALA A 169 19.46 -9.72 17.33
C ALA A 169 19.40 -11.19 17.80
N TYR A 170 18.69 -12.06 17.06
CA TYR A 170 18.38 -13.44 17.45
C TYR A 170 18.52 -14.43 16.28
N PRO A 171 19.74 -14.63 15.76
CA PRO A 171 19.95 -15.47 14.57
C PRO A 171 19.50 -16.93 14.78
N GLU A 172 19.78 -17.52 15.96
CA GLU A 172 19.40 -18.90 16.29
C GLU A 172 17.88 -19.09 16.32
N ALA A 173 17.13 -18.11 16.88
CA ALA A 173 15.67 -18.16 16.93
C ALA A 173 15.05 -18.03 15.54
N VAL A 174 15.65 -17.22 14.66
CA VAL A 174 15.19 -17.07 13.27
C VAL A 174 15.48 -18.33 12.46
N GLU A 175 16.63 -18.98 12.65
CA GLU A 175 16.95 -20.25 12.02
C GLU A 175 15.97 -21.35 12.45
N ALA A 176 15.68 -21.45 13.74
CA ALA A 176 14.68 -22.37 14.26
C ALA A 176 13.28 -22.10 13.67
N ALA A 177 12.86 -20.84 13.60
CA ALA A 177 11.58 -20.48 12.98
C ALA A 177 11.53 -20.84 11.49
N HIS A 178 12.60 -20.62 10.73
CA HIS A 178 12.67 -21.02 9.33
C HIS A 178 12.61 -22.53 9.14
N ALA A 179 13.26 -23.31 10.01
CA ALA A 179 13.16 -24.77 10.02
C ALA A 179 11.72 -25.20 10.28
N ASP A 180 11.06 -24.63 11.30
CA ASP A 180 9.64 -24.89 11.60
C ASP A 180 8.74 -24.60 10.38
N PHE A 181 8.96 -23.50 9.65
CA PHE A 181 8.20 -23.17 8.44
C PHE A 181 8.52 -24.07 7.24
N ALA A 182 9.76 -24.54 7.10
CA ALA A 182 10.15 -25.46 6.03
C ALA A 182 9.46 -26.82 6.20
N ASP A 183 9.41 -27.32 7.44
CA ASP A 183 8.70 -28.54 7.80
C ASP A 183 7.19 -28.45 7.50
N LEU A 184 6.59 -27.27 7.64
CA LEU A 184 5.18 -27.03 7.29
C LEU A 184 4.91 -27.03 5.77
N ARG A 185 5.92 -26.78 4.93
CA ARG A 185 5.76 -26.77 3.46
C ARG A 185 5.88 -28.17 2.86
N GLU A 186 6.53 -29.08 3.57
CA GLU A 186 6.81 -30.45 3.12
C GLU A 186 5.82 -31.48 3.67
N ALA A 187 5.03 -31.11 4.69
CA ALA A 187 3.97 -31.95 5.24
C ALA A 187 2.63 -31.79 4.50
N ASP A 188 2.17 -32.86 3.83
CA ASP A 188 0.80 -33.01 3.28
C ASP A 188 -0.30 -33.12 4.35
N ASP A 189 0.07 -33.08 5.65
CA ASP A 189 -0.84 -33.21 6.77
C ASP A 189 -0.49 -32.13 7.82
N ILE A 190 -1.26 -31.03 7.83
CA ILE A 190 -0.98 -29.84 8.66
C ILE A 190 -1.10 -30.22 10.15
N PRO A 191 0.00 -30.24 10.93
CA PRO A 191 -0.10 -30.36 12.38
C PRO A 191 -0.64 -29.04 12.91
N HIS A 192 -1.67 -29.10 13.74
CA HIS A 192 -2.19 -27.90 14.41
C HIS A 192 -1.06 -27.32 15.26
N PRO A 193 -0.78 -26.00 15.19
CA PRO A 193 0.28 -25.40 15.99
C PRO A 193 0.04 -25.78 17.45
N ARG A 194 1.10 -26.26 18.14
CA ARG A 194 1.05 -26.43 19.59
C ARG A 194 0.51 -25.11 20.15
N ARG A 195 -0.49 -25.18 21.03
CA ARG A 195 -1.09 -24.00 21.67
C ARG A 195 0.00 -23.21 22.40
N THR A 196 0.72 -22.36 21.69
CA THR A 196 1.49 -21.28 22.27
C THR A 196 0.46 -20.31 22.81
N ARG A 197 0.54 -20.07 24.11
CA ARG A 197 -0.31 -19.08 24.76
C ARG A 197 0.09 -17.74 24.15
N ILE A 198 -0.74 -17.20 23.26
CA ILE A 198 -0.55 -15.84 22.74
C ILE A 198 -0.55 -14.93 23.96
N ARG A 199 0.61 -14.35 24.24
CA ARG A 199 0.86 -13.48 25.38
C ARG A 199 -0.03 -12.24 25.27
N ARG A 200 -0.68 -11.84 26.35
CA ARG A 200 -1.46 -10.60 26.40
C ARG A 200 -0.51 -9.41 26.60
N PRO A 201 -0.86 -8.20 26.12
CA PRO A 201 -0.02 -7.01 26.24
C PRO A 201 0.47 -6.71 27.66
N ASP A 202 -0.30 -7.11 28.68
CA ASP A 202 -0.01 -6.81 30.10
C ASP A 202 0.77 -7.93 30.83
N ASP A 203 1.09 -9.04 30.17
CA ASP A 203 1.82 -10.14 30.83
C ASP A 203 3.25 -9.68 31.19
N PRO A 204 3.76 -9.94 32.41
CA PRO A 204 5.09 -9.50 32.85
C PRO A 204 6.22 -10.25 32.13
N LEU A 205 7.23 -9.53 31.62
CA LEU A 205 8.35 -10.13 30.86
C LEU A 205 9.01 -11.25 31.65
N THR A 206 9.30 -12.36 30.97
CA THR A 206 10.13 -13.40 31.55
C THR A 206 11.55 -12.85 31.78
N PRO A 207 12.34 -13.43 32.68
CA PRO A 207 13.72 -12.98 32.95
C PRO A 207 14.60 -12.97 31.69
N GLU A 208 14.37 -13.92 30.78
CA GLU A 208 15.07 -14.03 29.50
C GLU A 208 14.67 -12.88 28.55
N GLU A 209 13.37 -12.65 28.35
CA GLU A 209 12.88 -11.54 27.52
C GLU A 209 13.24 -10.16 28.09
N ALA A 210 13.32 -10.03 29.42
CA ALA A 210 13.78 -8.80 30.07
C ALA A 210 15.27 -8.56 29.78
N ALA A 211 16.10 -9.61 29.86
CA ALA A 211 17.52 -9.54 29.52
C ALA A 211 17.74 -9.21 28.03
N ASP A 212 16.90 -9.77 27.16
CA ASP A 212 16.91 -9.54 25.72
C ASP A 212 16.45 -8.11 25.37
N ARG A 213 15.38 -7.62 26.00
CA ARG A 213 14.94 -6.22 25.91
C ARG A 213 16.04 -5.27 26.36
N ASP A 214 16.70 -5.55 27.47
CA ASP A 214 17.75 -4.70 28.02
C ASP A 214 19.01 -4.72 27.14
N ARG A 215 19.34 -5.90 26.56
CA ARG A 215 20.40 -6.04 25.55
C ARG A 215 20.09 -5.24 24.28
N PHE A 216 18.84 -5.32 23.79
CA PHE A 216 18.38 -4.57 22.64
C PHE A 216 18.43 -3.04 22.87
N HIS A 217 18.00 -2.56 24.04
CA HIS A 217 18.11 -1.15 24.41
C HIS A 217 19.55 -0.68 24.50
N ALA A 218 20.45 -1.48 25.09
CA ALA A 218 21.88 -1.15 25.16
C ALA A 218 22.50 -1.01 23.76
N GLN A 219 22.13 -1.89 22.83
CA GLN A 219 22.66 -1.91 21.47
C GLN A 219 22.13 -0.74 20.62
N ILE A 220 20.87 -0.33 20.83
CA ILE A 220 20.30 0.89 20.23
C ILE A 220 21.01 2.15 20.73
N LEU A 221 21.35 2.21 22.02
CA LEU A 221 22.01 3.38 22.61
C LEU A 221 23.48 3.48 22.19
N GLN A 222 24.21 2.37 22.10
CA GLN A 222 25.60 2.36 21.61
C GLN A 222 25.71 2.82 20.16
N THR A 223 24.70 2.57 19.32
CA THR A 223 24.68 3.03 17.93
C THR A 223 24.51 4.56 17.82
N ARG A 224 24.08 5.26 18.88
CA ARG A 224 23.92 6.72 18.91
C ARG A 224 25.18 7.48 19.35
N GLU A 225 26.18 6.82 19.92
CA GLU A 225 27.42 7.48 20.39
C GLU A 225 28.55 7.46 19.35
N THR A 226 28.34 6.82 18.19
CA THR A 226 29.33 6.70 17.10
C THR A 226 28.97 7.46 15.81
N GLU A 227 27.93 8.29 15.80
CA GLU A 227 27.62 9.27 14.72
C GLU A 227 27.85 10.70 15.24
#